data_AF-A0A919K1S8-F1
#
_entry.id   AF-A0A919K1S8-F1
#
_cell.length_a   1.000
_cell.length_b   1.000
_cell.length_c   1.000
_cell.angle_alpha   90.00
_cell.angle_beta   90.00
_cell.angle_gamma   90.00
#
_symmetry.space_group_name_H-M   'P 1'
#
loop_
_entity.id
_entity.type
_entity.pdbx_description
1 polymer ?
#
loop_
_entity_poly.entity_id
_entity_poly.type
_entity_poly.pdbx_seq_one_letter_code
_entity_poly.pdbx_strand_id
1 'polypeptide(L)'
;MATRYLQAMGLDPEQVRATADFLQAYARTCLAELEEAVHRQAGPRDLALQQDPAFTIAADAATALREAGQWLLYSDLAGSRGLLQRAGDLLLELRQPFGAYLMAVAAADPGESSYRDMLRAMRDGRSDDETGRDDWPALRYPQQQAYLMLAVTGGAAAEPLASSAAATLSPSPHQTGVAPVGALGTPIRRLWDTAAHLLAREPESAQVIGDHLADMARRYAETMSLAQVNKYLWRHAAAPVDVGDIDVAGVASLFARRFGAETVLRSVQEAGLSAERNPIAMAPIEAGVALSLS
;
A
#
# COMPACT_ATOMS: atom_id res chain seq x y z
N MET A 1 18.88 11.62 3.42
CA MET A 1 17.44 11.82 3.15
C MET A 1 16.62 11.56 4.41
N ALA A 2 16.74 10.37 5.00
CA ALA A 2 16.06 9.92 6.23
C ALA A 2 15.87 10.95 7.36
N THR A 3 16.97 11.53 7.86
CA THR A 3 16.96 12.38 9.06
C THR A 3 16.20 13.70 8.87
N ARG A 4 16.15 14.26 7.65
CA ARG A 4 15.54 15.57 7.41
C ARG A 4 14.02 15.54 7.54
N TYR A 5 13.38 14.42 7.18
CA TYR A 5 11.93 14.29 7.20
C TYR A 5 11.42 14.03 8.61
N LEU A 6 12.10 13.17 9.35
CA LEU A 6 11.81 12.98 10.77
C LEU A 6 11.97 14.31 11.53
N GLN A 7 13.00 15.09 11.22
CA GLN A 7 13.16 16.45 11.77
C GLN A 7 12.03 17.40 11.37
N ALA A 8 11.63 17.44 10.09
CA ALA A 8 10.51 18.25 9.63
C ALA A 8 9.18 17.85 10.29
N MET A 9 9.02 16.57 10.61
CA MET A 9 7.88 16.03 11.35
C MET A 9 8.02 16.21 12.87
N GLY A 10 9.18 16.64 13.38
CA GLY A 10 9.44 16.74 14.82
C GLY A 10 9.44 15.38 15.55
N LEU A 11 9.80 14.31 14.85
CA LEU A 11 9.89 12.95 15.36
C LEU A 11 11.34 12.60 15.73
N ASP A 12 11.50 11.97 16.88
CA ASP A 12 12.78 11.45 17.35
C ASP A 12 13.12 10.13 16.61
N PRO A 13 14.26 10.02 15.92
CA PRO A 13 14.70 8.78 15.28
C PRO A 13 14.83 7.58 16.23
N GLU A 14 15.07 7.78 17.53
CA GLU A 14 15.08 6.70 18.51
C GLU A 14 13.66 6.21 18.78
N GLN A 15 12.71 7.12 18.97
CA GLN A 15 11.30 6.78 19.16
C GLN A 15 10.72 6.05 17.94
N VAL A 16 11.06 6.49 16.72
CA VAL A 16 10.64 5.81 15.47
C VAL A 16 11.12 4.36 15.46
N ARG A 17 12.38 4.12 15.83
CA ARG A 17 12.95 2.76 15.90
C ARG A 17 12.28 1.93 17.00
N ALA A 18 12.10 2.50 18.19
CA ALA A 18 11.44 1.82 19.29
C ALA A 18 10.00 1.40 18.94
N THR A 19 9.24 2.26 18.25
CA THR A 19 7.89 1.92 17.78
C THR A 19 7.91 0.80 16.74
N ALA A 20 8.82 0.86 15.76
CA ALA A 20 8.97 -0.21 14.77
C ALA A 20 9.40 -1.54 15.41
N ASP A 21 10.29 -1.51 16.40
CA ASP A 21 10.73 -2.70 17.13
C ASP A 21 9.60 -3.33 17.95
N PHE A 22 8.79 -2.49 18.61
CA PHE A 22 7.59 -2.92 19.32
C PHE A 22 6.59 -3.62 18.38
N LEU A 23 6.26 -3.01 17.24
CA LEU A 23 5.33 -3.58 16.26
C LEU A 23 5.85 -4.90 15.68
N GLN A 24 7.15 -5.00 15.41
CA GLN A 24 7.79 -6.25 14.98
C GLN A 24 7.78 -7.32 16.07
N ALA A 25 7.93 -6.95 17.35
CA ALA A 25 7.81 -7.88 18.46
C ALA A 25 6.37 -8.38 18.61
N TYR A 26 5.39 -7.48 18.51
CA TYR A 26 3.96 -7.83 18.53
C TYR A 26 3.61 -8.79 17.39
N ALA A 27 4.02 -8.48 16.15
CA ALA A 27 3.80 -9.37 15.02
C ALA A 27 4.43 -10.77 15.23
N ARG A 28 5.63 -10.85 15.83
CA ARG A 28 6.27 -12.13 16.18
C ARG A 28 5.46 -12.91 17.20
N THR A 29 4.89 -12.25 18.20
CA THR A 29 3.97 -12.89 19.17
C THR A 29 2.73 -13.43 18.48
N CYS A 30 2.06 -12.63 17.64
CA CYS A 30 0.90 -13.09 16.86
C CYS A 30 1.25 -14.30 15.98
N LEU A 31 2.40 -14.30 15.29
CA LEU A 31 2.81 -15.44 14.46
C LEU A 31 3.09 -16.70 15.29
N ALA A 32 3.70 -16.58 16.47
CA ALA A 32 3.90 -17.72 17.36
C ALA A 32 2.56 -18.30 17.87
N GLU A 33 1.59 -17.43 18.18
CA GLU A 33 0.23 -17.85 18.56
C GLU A 33 -0.51 -18.51 17.40
N LEU A 34 -0.32 -18.01 16.17
CA LEU A 34 -0.87 -18.59 14.95
C LEU A 34 -0.31 -19.99 14.71
N GLU A 35 1.02 -20.16 14.81
CA GLU A 35 1.68 -21.46 14.67
C GLU A 35 1.12 -22.46 15.68
N GLU A 36 0.97 -22.06 16.94
CA GLU A 36 0.40 -22.90 17.98
C GLU A 36 -1.07 -23.26 17.70
N ALA A 37 -1.87 -22.28 17.26
CA ALA A 37 -3.27 -22.48 16.90
C ALA A 37 -3.44 -23.42 15.68
N VAL A 38 -2.49 -23.39 14.74
CA VAL A 38 -2.43 -24.31 13.60
C VAL A 38 -2.03 -25.72 14.05
N HIS A 39 -1.03 -25.84 14.92
CA HIS A 39 -0.57 -27.15 15.42
C HIS A 39 -1.63 -27.88 16.25
N ARG A 40 -2.47 -27.15 16.97
CA ARG A 40 -3.57 -27.71 17.78
C ARG A 40 -4.74 -28.26 16.95
N GLN A 41 -4.79 -28.02 15.63
CA GLN A 41 -5.92 -28.39 14.78
C GLN A 41 -5.54 -29.49 13.77
N ALA A 42 -6.34 -30.55 13.68
CA ALA A 42 -6.13 -31.63 12.71
C ALA A 42 -6.88 -31.35 11.40
N GLY A 43 -6.18 -30.83 10.38
CA GLY A 43 -6.70 -30.67 9.01
C GLY A 43 -6.20 -29.43 8.27
N PRO A 44 -6.40 -29.34 6.93
CA PRO A 44 -6.07 -28.14 6.16
C PRO A 44 -7.00 -26.98 6.54
N ARG A 45 -6.43 -25.81 6.86
CA ARG A 45 -7.15 -24.61 7.30
C ARG A 45 -7.30 -23.62 6.15
N ASP A 46 -8.50 -23.06 6.02
CA ASP A 46 -8.75 -21.93 5.14
C ASP A 46 -8.67 -20.63 5.96
N LEU A 47 -7.55 -19.93 5.87
CA LEU A 47 -7.33 -18.68 6.60
C LEU A 47 -8.20 -17.54 6.06
N ALA A 48 -8.94 -17.71 4.96
CA ALA A 48 -9.77 -16.65 4.38
C ALA A 48 -11.11 -16.41 5.12
N LEU A 49 -11.48 -17.28 6.07
CA LEU A 49 -12.71 -17.16 6.84
C LEU A 49 -12.55 -16.13 7.97
N GLN A 50 -13.14 -14.94 7.81
CA GLN A 50 -13.08 -13.84 8.78
C GLN A 50 -13.54 -14.19 10.21
N GLN A 51 -14.28 -15.28 10.38
CA GLN A 51 -14.76 -15.76 11.69
C GLN A 51 -13.77 -16.69 12.39
N ASP A 52 -12.68 -17.09 11.73
CA ASP A 52 -11.63 -17.91 12.32
C ASP A 52 -10.70 -17.03 13.17
N PRO A 53 -10.45 -17.38 14.46
CA PRO A 53 -9.42 -16.71 15.26
C PRO A 53 -8.06 -16.62 14.57
N ALA A 54 -7.70 -17.60 13.74
CA ALA A 54 -6.45 -17.57 12.97
C ALA A 54 -6.43 -16.46 11.91
N PHE A 55 -7.58 -16.12 11.29
CA PHE A 55 -7.67 -14.95 10.41
C PHE A 55 -7.30 -13.67 11.18
N THR A 56 -7.87 -13.52 12.39
CA THR A 56 -7.62 -12.32 13.21
C THR A 56 -6.16 -12.22 13.62
N ILE A 57 -5.56 -13.31 14.10
CA ILE A 57 -4.16 -13.34 14.51
C ILE A 57 -3.23 -13.02 13.33
N ALA A 58 -3.48 -13.60 12.16
CA ALA A 58 -2.70 -13.32 10.95
C ALA A 58 -2.89 -11.88 10.47
N ALA A 59 -4.11 -11.34 10.52
CA ALA A 59 -4.41 -9.97 10.15
C ALA A 59 -3.72 -8.96 11.09
N ASP A 60 -3.68 -9.24 12.39
CA ASP A 60 -2.97 -8.45 13.39
C ASP A 60 -1.46 -8.47 13.12
N ALA A 61 -0.88 -9.64 12.84
CA ALA A 61 0.52 -9.76 12.48
C ALA A 61 0.86 -8.97 11.21
N ALA A 62 0.04 -9.10 10.16
CA ALA A 62 0.23 -8.40 8.89
C ALA A 62 0.12 -6.89 9.05
N THR A 63 -0.87 -6.43 9.82
CA THR A 63 -1.08 -5.00 10.09
C THR A 63 0.08 -4.40 10.87
N ALA A 64 0.56 -5.11 11.91
CA ALA A 64 1.71 -4.66 12.69
C ALA A 64 3.01 -4.62 11.87
N LEU A 65 3.25 -5.61 10.99
CA LEU A 65 4.40 -5.58 10.08
C LEU A 65 4.32 -4.42 9.09
N ARG A 66 3.13 -4.17 8.51
CA ARG A 66 2.89 -3.01 7.63
C ARG A 66 3.20 -1.71 8.36
N GLU A 67 2.65 -1.51 9.55
CA GLU A 67 2.86 -0.31 10.35
C GLU A 67 4.32 -0.13 10.74
N ALA A 68 5.01 -1.21 11.14
CA ALA A 68 6.44 -1.17 11.40
C ALA A 68 7.21 -0.73 10.13
N GLY A 69 6.83 -1.24 8.97
CA GLY A 69 7.37 -0.82 7.67
C GLY A 69 7.15 0.67 7.38
N GLN A 70 5.96 1.20 7.70
CA GLN A 70 5.64 2.62 7.56
C GLN A 70 6.51 3.49 8.48
N TRP A 71 6.77 3.06 9.72
CA TRP A 71 7.67 3.77 10.65
C TRP A 71 9.12 3.76 10.15
N LEU A 72 9.60 2.64 9.61
CA LEU A 72 10.95 2.52 9.07
C LEU A 72 11.14 3.21 7.71
N LEU A 73 10.07 3.59 7.02
CA LEU A 73 10.10 4.17 5.67
C LEU A 73 11.07 5.35 5.53
N TYR A 74 11.26 6.13 6.59
CA TYR A 74 12.17 7.28 6.59
C TYR A 74 13.50 7.05 7.31
N SER A 75 13.79 5.87 7.85
CA SER A 75 15.04 5.63 8.60
C SER A 75 15.81 4.40 8.15
N ASP A 76 15.10 3.38 7.67
CA ASP A 76 15.64 2.13 7.16
C ASP A 76 14.74 1.61 6.03
N LEU A 77 15.05 2.03 4.79
CA LEU A 77 14.28 1.65 3.61
C LEU A 77 14.35 0.15 3.32
N ALA A 78 15.50 -0.50 3.60
CA ALA A 78 15.67 -1.92 3.37
C ALA A 78 14.83 -2.73 4.38
N GLY A 79 14.87 -2.35 5.66
CA GLY A 79 14.02 -2.91 6.70
C GLY A 79 12.53 -2.69 6.40
N SER A 80 12.15 -1.47 6.00
CA SER A 80 10.79 -1.14 5.58
C SER A 80 10.31 -2.06 4.45
N ARG A 81 11.10 -2.23 3.38
CA ARG A 81 10.78 -3.14 2.27
C ARG A 81 10.55 -4.58 2.75
N GLY A 82 11.47 -5.11 3.56
CA GLY A 82 11.37 -6.48 4.05
C GLY A 82 10.10 -6.71 4.89
N LEU A 83 9.69 -5.70 5.68
CA LEU A 83 8.46 -5.74 6.46
C LEU A 83 7.20 -5.64 5.59
N LEU A 84 7.20 -4.75 4.59
CA LEU A 84 6.08 -4.62 3.65
C LEU A 84 5.88 -5.88 2.81
N GLN A 85 6.97 -6.53 2.39
CA GLN A 85 6.90 -7.82 1.69
C GLN A 85 6.24 -8.89 2.58
N ARG A 86 6.72 -9.07 3.82
CA ARG A 86 6.16 -10.05 4.77
C ARG A 86 4.71 -9.78 5.12
N ALA A 87 4.34 -8.50 5.28
CA ALA A 87 2.94 -8.10 5.46
C ALA A 87 2.10 -8.44 4.22
N GLY A 88 2.67 -8.23 3.02
CA GLY A 88 2.05 -8.59 1.75
C GLY A 88 1.77 -10.07 1.61
N ASP A 89 2.74 -10.92 1.96
CA ASP A 89 2.61 -12.38 1.95
C ASP A 89 1.44 -12.83 2.86
N LEU A 90 1.41 -12.37 4.11
CA LEU A 90 0.34 -12.69 5.06
C LEU A 90 -1.03 -12.21 4.57
N LEU A 91 -1.12 -11.00 4.01
CA LEU A 91 -2.38 -10.48 3.47
C LEU A 91 -2.88 -11.28 2.27
N LEU A 92 -1.99 -11.78 1.42
CA LEU A 92 -2.36 -12.66 0.31
C LEU A 92 -2.83 -14.03 0.80
N GLU A 93 -2.23 -14.58 1.85
CA GLU A 93 -2.74 -15.79 2.52
C GLU A 93 -4.17 -15.56 3.05
N LEU A 94 -4.48 -14.34 3.50
CA LEU A 94 -5.82 -13.90 3.93
C LEU A 94 -6.74 -13.47 2.78
N ARG A 95 -6.35 -13.72 1.54
CA ARG A 95 -7.08 -13.33 0.31
C ARG A 95 -7.40 -11.83 0.25
N GLN A 96 -6.49 -10.98 0.70
CA GLN A 96 -6.57 -9.52 0.64
C GLN A 96 -5.67 -8.98 -0.48
N PRO A 97 -6.23 -8.44 -1.59
CA PRO A 97 -5.45 -7.89 -2.70
C PRO A 97 -4.52 -6.73 -2.34
N PHE A 98 -4.77 -6.05 -1.22
CA PHE A 98 -3.82 -5.10 -0.65
C PHE A 98 -2.42 -5.71 -0.43
N GLY A 99 -2.33 -7.02 -0.15
CA GLY A 99 -1.05 -7.72 -0.05
C GLY A 99 -0.25 -7.67 -1.36
N ALA A 100 -0.92 -7.83 -2.52
CA ALA A 100 -0.27 -7.70 -3.82
C ALA A 100 0.27 -6.27 -4.06
N TYR A 101 -0.46 -5.25 -3.59
CA TYR A 101 0.02 -3.88 -3.62
C TYR A 101 1.27 -3.69 -2.75
N LEU A 102 1.28 -4.17 -1.51
CA LEU A 102 2.47 -4.08 -0.65
C LEU A 102 3.68 -4.80 -1.27
N MET A 103 3.48 -5.98 -1.85
CA MET A 103 4.54 -6.68 -2.58
C MET A 103 5.04 -5.87 -3.77
N ALA A 104 4.14 -5.34 -4.60
CA ALA A 104 4.51 -4.49 -5.72
C ALA A 104 5.31 -3.27 -5.24
N VAL A 105 4.88 -2.57 -4.18
CA VAL A 105 5.65 -1.46 -3.60
C VAL A 105 7.03 -1.91 -3.11
N ALA A 106 7.11 -3.08 -2.49
CA ALA A 106 8.35 -3.70 -2.01
C ALA A 106 9.25 -4.27 -3.12
N ALA A 107 8.89 -4.15 -4.40
CA ALA A 107 9.59 -4.79 -5.52
C ALA A 107 9.58 -6.33 -5.48
N ALA A 108 8.66 -6.91 -4.70
CA ALA A 108 8.37 -8.33 -4.69
C ALA A 108 7.24 -8.66 -5.67
N ASP A 109 7.14 -9.93 -6.06
CA ASP A 109 6.14 -10.41 -6.99
C ASP A 109 5.43 -11.65 -6.40
N PRO A 110 4.10 -11.62 -6.19
CA PRO A 110 3.33 -12.80 -5.82
C PRO A 110 3.24 -13.85 -6.93
N GLY A 111 3.73 -13.53 -8.13
CA GLY A 111 3.72 -14.37 -9.30
C GLY A 111 2.53 -14.07 -10.22
N GLU A 112 2.77 -14.20 -11.53
CA GLU A 112 1.79 -13.91 -12.56
C GLU A 112 0.48 -14.69 -12.40
N SER A 113 0.54 -15.96 -11.99
CA SER A 113 -0.64 -16.80 -11.75
C SER A 113 -1.55 -16.20 -10.67
N SER A 114 -0.97 -15.74 -9.56
CA SER A 114 -1.71 -15.12 -8.46
C SER A 114 -2.48 -13.89 -8.94
N TYR A 115 -1.83 -13.03 -9.71
CA TYR A 115 -2.49 -11.88 -10.32
C TYR A 115 -3.59 -12.26 -11.32
N ARG A 116 -3.37 -13.28 -12.16
CA ARG A 116 -4.39 -13.76 -13.10
C ARG A 116 -5.64 -14.25 -12.36
N ASP A 117 -5.46 -14.98 -11.27
CA ASP A 117 -6.57 -15.49 -10.47
C ASP A 117 -7.34 -14.35 -9.77
N MET A 118 -6.65 -13.37 -9.19
CA MET A 118 -7.28 -12.17 -8.63
C MET A 118 -8.02 -11.33 -9.68
N LEU A 119 -7.44 -11.13 -10.87
CA LEU A 119 -8.08 -10.40 -11.97
C LEU A 119 -9.30 -11.15 -12.51
N ARG A 120 -9.22 -12.47 -12.61
CA ARG A 120 -10.36 -13.32 -12.99
C ARG A 120 -11.48 -13.19 -11.95
N ALA A 121 -11.16 -13.33 -10.66
CA ALA A 121 -12.14 -13.19 -9.58
C ALA A 121 -12.80 -11.79 -9.55
N MET A 122 -12.03 -10.73 -9.82
CA MET A 122 -12.56 -9.36 -9.90
C MET A 122 -13.52 -9.16 -11.09
N ARG A 123 -13.23 -9.77 -12.25
CA ARG A 123 -14.02 -9.61 -13.48
C ARG A 123 -15.28 -10.48 -13.47
N ASP A 124 -15.12 -11.74 -13.09
CA ASP A 124 -16.16 -12.75 -13.28
C ASP A 124 -17.20 -12.72 -12.15
N GLY A 125 -16.86 -12.10 -11.01
CA GLY A 125 -17.81 -11.82 -9.93
C GLY A 125 -18.39 -13.09 -9.31
N ARG A 126 -17.71 -13.62 -8.28
CA ARG A 126 -17.88 -14.95 -7.68
C ARG A 126 -17.43 -16.10 -8.59
N SER A 127 -16.56 -16.93 -8.04
CA SER A 127 -16.34 -18.29 -8.53
C SER A 127 -17.58 -19.11 -8.19
N ASP A 128 -18.22 -19.75 -9.18
CA ASP A 128 -19.29 -20.75 -9.00
C ASP A 128 -18.75 -22.08 -8.41
N ASP A 129 -17.49 -22.12 -7.99
CA ASP A 129 -16.88 -23.32 -7.44
C ASP A 129 -17.44 -23.60 -6.03
N GLU A 130 -18.27 -24.64 -5.94
CA GLU A 130 -18.87 -25.17 -4.70
C GLU A 130 -17.81 -25.57 -3.65
N THR A 131 -16.52 -25.58 -4.01
CA THR A 131 -15.40 -25.81 -3.09
C THR A 131 -14.91 -24.56 -2.33
N GLY A 132 -15.34 -23.35 -2.71
CA GLY A 132 -15.06 -22.09 -2.00
C GLY A 132 -13.59 -21.61 -1.99
N ARG A 133 -12.65 -22.36 -2.57
CA ARG A 133 -11.19 -22.08 -2.49
C ARG A 133 -10.69 -20.93 -3.38
N ASP A 134 -11.49 -20.53 -4.37
CA ASP A 134 -11.20 -19.45 -5.33
C ASP A 134 -12.00 -18.15 -5.07
N ASP A 135 -12.73 -18.05 -3.95
CA ASP A 135 -13.39 -16.79 -3.59
C ASP A 135 -12.34 -15.81 -3.03
N TRP A 136 -12.29 -14.62 -3.62
CA TRP A 136 -11.53 -13.48 -3.13
C TRP A 136 -12.54 -12.47 -2.54
N PRO A 137 -13.07 -12.73 -1.33
CA PRO A 137 -14.18 -11.96 -0.78
C PRO A 137 -13.85 -10.47 -0.65
N ALA A 138 -12.57 -10.15 -0.43
CA ALA A 138 -12.05 -8.80 -0.36
C ALA A 138 -12.24 -7.99 -1.65
N LEU A 139 -12.30 -8.65 -2.82
CA LEU A 139 -12.54 -7.99 -4.11
C LEU A 139 -13.97 -7.46 -4.26
N ARG A 140 -14.86 -7.68 -3.29
CA ARG A 140 -16.15 -6.97 -3.20
C ARG A 140 -15.97 -5.52 -2.77
N TYR A 141 -14.84 -5.18 -2.17
CA TYR A 141 -14.55 -3.83 -1.70
C TYR A 141 -13.78 -3.01 -2.75
N PRO A 142 -14.29 -1.83 -3.16
CA PRO A 142 -13.65 -0.97 -4.17
C PRO A 142 -12.18 -0.64 -3.89
N GLN A 143 -11.81 -0.46 -2.62
CA GLN A 143 -10.43 -0.12 -2.25
C GLN A 143 -9.46 -1.27 -2.55
N GLN A 144 -9.87 -2.52 -2.29
CA GLN A 144 -9.07 -3.71 -2.61
C GLN A 144 -8.91 -3.90 -4.12
N GLN A 145 -9.95 -3.60 -4.90
CA GLN A 145 -9.87 -3.60 -6.36
C GLN A 145 -8.86 -2.56 -6.87
N ALA A 146 -8.87 -1.34 -6.31
CA ALA A 146 -7.91 -0.30 -6.68
C ALA A 146 -6.46 -0.68 -6.34
N TYR A 147 -6.22 -1.29 -5.17
CA TYR A 147 -4.90 -1.81 -4.81
C TYR A 147 -4.42 -2.90 -5.75
N LEU A 148 -5.30 -3.85 -6.13
CA LEU A 148 -4.96 -4.85 -7.13
C LEU A 148 -4.56 -4.20 -8.46
N MET A 149 -5.34 -3.22 -8.92
CA MET A 149 -5.05 -2.55 -10.18
C MET A 149 -3.74 -1.77 -10.15
N LEU A 150 -3.40 -1.10 -9.05
CA LEU A 150 -2.10 -0.45 -8.87
C LEU A 150 -0.96 -1.47 -8.90
N ALA A 151 -1.11 -2.59 -8.19
CA ALA A 151 -0.11 -3.67 -8.16
C ALA A 151 0.16 -4.25 -9.55
N VAL A 152 -0.92 -4.53 -10.30
CA VAL A 152 -0.84 -5.09 -11.65
C VAL A 152 -0.23 -4.09 -12.63
N THR A 153 -0.67 -2.84 -12.62
CA THR A 153 -0.31 -1.85 -13.66
C THR A 153 1.02 -1.13 -13.41
N GLY A 154 1.45 -1.04 -12.14
CA GLY A 154 2.70 -0.40 -11.75
C GLY A 154 3.84 -1.35 -11.38
N GLY A 155 3.52 -2.64 -11.17
CA GLY A 155 4.48 -3.67 -10.75
C GLY A 155 5.16 -4.41 -11.91
N ALA A 156 5.95 -5.43 -11.57
CA ALA A 156 6.64 -6.28 -12.56
C ALA A 156 5.68 -7.01 -13.52
N ALA A 157 4.45 -7.26 -13.09
CA ALA A 157 3.41 -7.95 -13.85
C ALA A 157 2.68 -7.07 -14.88
N ALA A 158 3.05 -5.79 -15.03
CA ALA A 158 2.34 -4.85 -15.89
C ALA A 158 2.29 -5.25 -17.36
N GLU A 159 3.42 -5.71 -17.92
CA GLU A 159 3.46 -6.11 -19.34
C GLU A 159 2.75 -7.45 -19.61
N PRO A 160 3.02 -8.53 -18.85
CA PRO A 160 2.35 -9.82 -19.09
C PRO A 160 0.82 -9.77 -18.91
N LEU A 161 0.32 -8.82 -18.10
CA LEU A 161 -1.10 -8.70 -17.76
C LEU A 161 -1.79 -7.49 -18.37
N ALA A 162 -1.11 -6.72 -19.25
CA ALA A 162 -1.63 -5.47 -19.77
C ALA A 162 -3.04 -5.61 -20.38
N SER A 163 -3.25 -6.63 -21.21
CA SER A 163 -4.56 -6.87 -21.84
C SER A 163 -5.64 -7.25 -20.83
N SER A 164 -5.31 -8.07 -19.83
CA SER A 164 -6.24 -8.46 -18.76
C SER A 164 -6.58 -7.27 -17.87
N ALA A 165 -5.59 -6.46 -17.51
CA ALA A 165 -5.76 -5.23 -16.74
C ALA A 165 -6.63 -4.20 -17.50
N ALA A 166 -6.37 -4.00 -18.79
CA ALA A 166 -7.15 -3.09 -19.64
C ALA A 166 -8.62 -3.53 -19.73
N ALA A 167 -8.87 -4.84 -19.89
CA ALA A 167 -10.22 -5.41 -19.95
C ALA A 167 -11.01 -5.18 -18.65
N THR A 168 -10.34 -5.12 -17.50
CA THR A 168 -10.99 -4.85 -16.21
C THR A 168 -11.12 -3.35 -15.91
N LEU A 169 -10.17 -2.53 -16.33
CA LEU A 169 -10.21 -1.08 -16.13
C LEU A 169 -11.33 -0.41 -16.94
N SER A 170 -11.44 -0.73 -18.23
CA SER A 170 -12.30 -0.04 -19.19
C SER A 170 -13.81 -0.02 -18.85
N PRO A 171 -14.43 -1.13 -18.39
CA PRO A 171 -15.86 -1.13 -18.04
C PRO A 171 -16.16 -0.72 -16.59
N SER A 172 -15.17 -0.30 -15.80
CA SER A 172 -15.33 -0.19 -14.35
C SER A 172 -16.17 1.01 -13.90
N PRO A 173 -17.13 0.83 -12.96
CA PRO A 173 -17.94 1.91 -12.40
C PRO A 173 -17.11 2.95 -11.61
N HIS A 174 -15.87 2.63 -11.25
CA HIS A 174 -14.96 3.56 -10.55
C HIS A 174 -14.55 4.76 -11.41
N GLN A 175 -14.70 4.69 -12.74
CA GLN A 175 -14.38 5.79 -13.65
C GLN A 175 -15.39 6.94 -13.61
N THR A 176 -16.68 6.66 -13.35
CA THR A 176 -17.78 7.61 -13.59
C THR A 176 -18.66 7.88 -12.36
N GLY A 177 -18.55 7.09 -11.28
CA GLY A 177 -19.36 7.24 -10.07
C GLY A 177 -18.83 8.25 -9.03
N VAL A 178 -19.70 8.64 -8.08
CA VAL A 178 -19.31 9.32 -6.83
C VAL A 178 -18.63 8.27 -5.95
N ALA A 179 -17.30 8.37 -5.81
CA ALA A 179 -16.50 7.30 -5.24
C ALA A 179 -16.55 7.27 -3.69
N PRO A 180 -16.49 6.08 -3.08
CA PRO A 180 -16.23 5.96 -1.66
C PRO A 180 -14.87 6.61 -1.33
N VAL A 181 -14.80 7.16 -0.13
CA VAL A 181 -13.54 7.65 0.45
C VAL A 181 -12.82 6.45 1.06
N GLY A 182 -11.57 6.20 0.65
CA GLY A 182 -10.74 5.13 1.22
C GLY A 182 -10.30 5.44 2.65
N ALA A 183 -9.57 4.51 3.28
CA ALA A 183 -9.19 4.57 4.69
C ALA A 183 -8.52 5.89 5.13
N LEU A 184 -7.73 6.53 4.25
CA LEU A 184 -7.01 7.78 4.53
C LEU A 184 -7.69 9.03 3.96
N GLY A 185 -8.97 8.99 3.61
CA GLY A 185 -9.61 10.15 2.97
C GLY A 185 -9.35 10.25 1.46
N THR A 186 -8.55 9.33 0.89
CA THR A 186 -8.19 9.31 -0.54
C THR A 186 -9.36 8.75 -1.36
N PRO A 187 -9.89 9.49 -2.34
CA PRO A 187 -10.93 9.00 -3.22
C PRO A 187 -10.41 7.80 -4.01
N ILE A 188 -11.12 6.67 -3.93
CA ILE A 188 -10.71 5.41 -4.57
C ILE A 188 -10.52 5.60 -6.08
N ARG A 189 -11.33 6.47 -6.69
CA ARG A 189 -11.18 6.88 -8.08
C ARG A 189 -9.78 7.38 -8.42
N ARG A 190 -9.09 8.09 -7.53
CA ARG A 190 -7.71 8.57 -7.82
C ARG A 190 -6.73 7.42 -7.94
N LEU A 191 -6.86 6.41 -7.08
CA LEU A 191 -6.02 5.20 -7.15
C LEU A 191 -6.34 4.42 -8.43
N TRP A 192 -7.61 4.34 -8.81
CA TRP A 192 -8.07 3.71 -10.04
C TRP A 192 -7.56 4.42 -11.31
N ASP A 193 -7.74 5.74 -11.38
CA ASP A 193 -7.30 6.58 -12.50
C ASP A 193 -5.77 6.54 -12.60
N THR A 194 -5.06 6.54 -11.48
CA THR A 194 -3.61 6.32 -11.43
C THR A 194 -3.21 4.99 -12.05
N ALA A 195 -3.89 3.89 -11.71
CA ALA A 195 -3.62 2.59 -12.29
C ALA A 195 -3.87 2.58 -13.82
N ALA A 196 -4.92 3.25 -14.29
CA ALA A 196 -5.20 3.38 -15.72
C ALA A 196 -4.08 4.13 -16.46
N HIS A 197 -3.60 5.24 -15.90
CA HIS A 197 -2.50 6.03 -16.47
C HIS A 197 -1.14 5.33 -16.39
N LEU A 198 -0.89 4.55 -15.33
CA LEU A 198 0.28 3.67 -15.24
C LEU A 198 0.29 2.65 -16.38
N LEU A 199 -0.88 2.07 -16.69
CA LEU A 199 -1.02 1.10 -17.77
C LEU A 199 -0.83 1.75 -19.15
N ALA A 200 -1.52 2.86 -19.42
CA ALA A 200 -1.57 3.50 -20.74
C ALA A 200 -0.21 4.01 -21.25
N ARG A 201 0.67 4.48 -20.35
CA ARG A 201 1.99 5.08 -20.68
C ARG A 201 1.94 6.25 -21.67
N GLU A 202 0.83 6.98 -21.75
CA GLU A 202 0.75 8.15 -22.63
C GLU A 202 1.58 9.31 -22.05
N PRO A 203 2.13 10.22 -22.87
CA PRO A 203 2.94 11.34 -22.39
C PRO A 203 2.22 12.19 -21.31
N GLU A 204 0.91 12.35 -21.43
CA GLU A 204 0.07 13.11 -20.50
C GLU A 204 -0.18 12.37 -19.18
N SER A 205 -0.01 11.04 -19.17
CA SER A 205 -0.27 10.20 -17.98
C SER A 205 0.63 10.56 -16.81
N ALA A 206 1.88 10.96 -17.06
CA ALA A 206 2.79 11.36 -16.00
C ALA A 206 2.29 12.61 -15.26
N GLN A 207 1.73 13.58 -15.97
CA GLN A 207 1.21 14.78 -15.33
C GLN A 207 -0.04 14.47 -14.49
N VAL A 208 -0.97 13.68 -15.01
CA VAL A 208 -2.18 13.30 -14.27
C VAL A 208 -1.84 12.54 -12.99
N ILE A 209 -0.90 11.59 -13.05
CA ILE A 209 -0.43 10.88 -11.86
C ILE A 209 0.26 11.85 -10.89
N GLY A 210 1.08 12.77 -11.41
CA GLY A 210 1.73 13.83 -10.62
C GLY A 210 0.74 14.69 -9.85
N ASP A 211 -0.36 15.11 -10.48
CA ASP A 211 -1.42 15.91 -9.86
C ASP A 211 -2.14 15.13 -8.75
N HIS A 212 -2.49 13.86 -9.00
CA HIS A 212 -3.07 12.98 -7.99
C HIS A 212 -2.14 12.78 -6.80
N LEU A 213 -0.87 12.49 -7.06
CA LEU A 213 0.14 12.26 -6.04
C LEU A 213 0.37 13.53 -5.20
N ALA A 214 0.41 14.69 -5.85
CA ALA A 214 0.56 15.98 -5.17
C ALA A 214 -0.62 16.27 -4.24
N ASP A 215 -1.85 16.01 -4.69
CA ASP A 215 -3.01 16.21 -3.83
C ASP A 215 -3.08 15.23 -2.66
N MET A 216 -2.72 13.95 -2.87
CA MET A 216 -2.65 12.97 -1.78
C MET A 216 -1.60 13.41 -0.74
N ALA A 217 -0.42 13.84 -1.20
CA ALA A 217 0.66 14.34 -0.35
C ALA A 217 0.29 15.59 0.45
N ARG A 218 -0.52 16.51 -0.10
CA ARG A 218 -1.04 17.68 0.64
C ARG A 218 -1.95 17.25 1.78
N ARG A 219 -2.89 16.33 1.52
CA ARG A 219 -3.82 15.81 2.54
C ARG A 219 -3.09 15.05 3.64
N TYR A 220 -2.07 14.30 3.28
CA TYR A 220 -1.15 13.69 4.23
C TYR A 220 -0.50 14.76 5.12
N ALA A 221 0.06 15.82 4.53
CA ALA A 221 0.69 16.89 5.30
C ALA A 221 -0.29 17.65 6.21
N GLU A 222 -1.53 17.86 5.78
CA GLU A 222 -2.60 18.42 6.60
C GLU A 222 -2.93 17.50 7.79
N THR A 223 -3.07 16.20 7.55
CA THR A 223 -3.33 15.19 8.59
C THR A 223 -2.20 15.13 9.62
N MET A 224 -0.95 15.15 9.16
CA MET A 224 0.23 15.21 10.02
C MET A 224 0.27 16.50 10.85
N SER A 225 -0.06 17.64 10.24
CA SER A 225 -0.12 18.93 10.93
C SER A 225 -1.20 18.94 12.02
N LEU A 226 -2.35 18.32 11.77
CA LEU A 226 -3.42 18.16 12.77
C LEU A 226 -2.99 17.22 13.90
N ALA A 227 -2.32 16.11 13.59
CA ALA A 227 -1.79 15.18 14.59
C ALA A 227 -0.78 15.84 15.53
N GLN A 228 0.07 16.73 14.99
CA GLN A 228 1.07 17.49 15.74
C GLN A 228 0.47 18.48 16.74
N VAL A 229 -0.81 18.87 16.59
CA VAL A 229 -1.49 19.74 17.57
C VAL A 229 -1.54 19.06 18.94
N ASN A 230 -1.80 17.75 18.99
CA ASN A 230 -1.67 16.97 20.23
C ASN A 230 -0.21 16.56 20.46
N LYS A 231 0.58 17.51 20.96
CA LYS A 231 2.02 17.31 21.21
C LYS A 231 2.33 16.10 22.08
N TYR A 232 1.44 15.73 23.00
CA TYR A 232 1.64 14.57 23.86
C TYR A 232 1.59 13.28 23.04
N LEU A 233 0.49 13.03 22.32
CA LEU A 233 0.36 11.83 21.49
C LEU A 233 1.41 11.81 20.37
N TRP A 234 1.68 12.96 19.76
CA TRP A 234 2.67 13.08 18.69
C TRP A 234 4.07 12.66 19.13
N ARG A 235 4.57 13.22 20.24
CA ARG A 235 5.93 12.93 20.75
C ARG A 235 6.11 11.50 21.22
N HIS A 236 5.03 10.82 21.61
CA HIS A 236 5.05 9.42 22.04
C HIS A 236 4.68 8.45 20.92
N ALA A 237 4.66 8.90 19.66
CA ALA A 237 4.30 8.06 18.51
C ALA A 237 2.92 7.37 18.66
N ALA A 238 2.00 8.02 19.37
CA ALA A 238 0.68 7.50 19.73
C ALA A 238 -0.47 8.28 19.04
N ALA A 239 -0.15 9.24 18.16
CA ALA A 239 -1.15 9.91 17.36
C ALA A 239 -1.74 8.92 16.33
N PRO A 240 -3.06 8.92 16.09
CA PRO A 240 -3.72 7.96 15.22
C PRO A 240 -3.54 8.34 13.73
N VAL A 241 -2.30 8.44 13.29
CA VAL A 241 -1.92 8.75 11.90
C VAL A 241 -0.79 7.85 11.44
N ASP A 242 -0.83 7.49 10.16
CA ASP A 242 0.24 6.75 9.52
C ASP A 242 1.43 7.69 9.28
N VAL A 243 2.51 7.52 10.04
CA VAL A 243 3.71 8.37 9.88
C VAL A 243 4.30 8.20 8.48
N GLY A 244 4.48 6.98 8.00
CA GLY A 244 4.77 6.71 6.61
C GLY A 244 3.50 6.42 5.82
N ASP A 245 3.06 7.34 4.98
CA ASP A 245 1.88 7.10 4.13
C ASP A 245 2.23 6.15 2.98
N ILE A 246 1.75 4.91 3.09
CA ILE A 246 2.04 3.84 2.14
C ILE A 246 1.28 4.03 0.82
N ASP A 247 0.13 4.71 0.81
CA ASP A 247 -0.62 4.98 -0.41
C ASP A 247 0.16 5.98 -1.26
N VAL A 248 0.65 7.07 -0.66
CA VAL A 248 1.46 8.09 -1.34
C VAL A 248 2.82 7.51 -1.75
N ALA A 249 3.53 6.86 -0.83
CA ALA A 249 4.84 6.28 -1.12
C ALA A 249 4.75 5.14 -2.15
N GLY A 250 3.71 4.31 -2.07
CA GLY A 250 3.52 3.22 -3.00
C GLY A 250 3.14 3.70 -4.40
N VAL A 251 2.25 4.68 -4.54
CA VAL A 251 1.98 5.32 -5.85
C VAL A 251 3.25 5.95 -6.42
N ALA A 252 4.01 6.69 -5.61
CA ALA A 252 5.28 7.29 -6.05
C ALA A 252 6.30 6.23 -6.50
N SER A 253 6.40 5.11 -5.78
CA SER A 253 7.28 3.98 -6.14
C SER A 253 6.91 3.37 -7.49
N LEU A 254 5.63 3.02 -7.67
CA LEU A 254 5.12 2.44 -8.91
C LEU A 254 5.24 3.43 -10.08
N PHE A 255 4.96 4.71 -9.84
CA PHE A 255 5.11 5.78 -10.82
C PHE A 255 6.58 5.95 -11.25
N ALA A 256 7.52 5.93 -10.29
CA ALA A 256 8.94 6.03 -10.55
C ALA A 256 9.49 4.84 -11.33
N ARG A 257 9.01 3.62 -11.06
CA ARG A 257 9.39 2.44 -11.87
C ARG A 257 8.90 2.53 -13.31
N ARG A 258 7.73 3.14 -13.50
CA ARG A 258 7.09 3.22 -14.82
C ARG A 258 7.65 4.33 -15.70
N PHE A 259 7.91 5.51 -15.12
CA PHE A 259 8.30 6.71 -15.88
C PHE A 259 9.64 7.32 -15.46
N GLY A 260 10.33 6.74 -14.47
CA GLY A 260 11.58 7.23 -13.93
C GLY A 260 11.39 8.24 -12.79
N ALA A 261 12.33 8.20 -11.82
CA ALA A 261 12.33 9.07 -10.64
C ALA A 261 12.27 10.57 -10.98
N GLU A 262 13.02 11.00 -12.00
CA GLU A 262 13.06 12.41 -12.43
C GLU A 262 11.69 12.89 -12.92
N THR A 263 10.97 12.05 -13.65
CA THR A 263 9.61 12.37 -14.12
C THR A 263 8.67 12.57 -12.95
N VAL A 264 8.73 11.71 -11.93
CA VAL A 264 7.91 11.86 -10.72
C VAL A 264 8.15 13.20 -10.04
N LEU A 265 9.42 13.53 -9.78
CA LEU A 265 9.79 14.77 -9.08
C LEU A 265 9.41 16.02 -9.88
N ARG A 266 9.59 15.99 -11.21
CA ARG A 266 9.15 17.08 -12.09
C ARG A 266 7.64 17.25 -12.07
N SER A 267 6.87 16.17 -12.25
CA SER A 267 5.40 16.26 -12.33
C SER A 267 4.77 16.75 -11.02
N VAL A 268 5.28 16.34 -9.86
CA VAL A 268 4.79 16.88 -8.57
C VAL A 268 5.24 18.33 -8.35
N GLN A 269 6.38 18.75 -8.91
CA GLN A 269 6.83 20.14 -8.89
C GLN A 269 5.97 21.04 -9.76
N GLU A 270 5.63 20.59 -10.97
CA GLU A 270 4.68 21.26 -11.86
C GLU A 270 3.28 21.35 -11.23
N ALA A 271 2.88 20.32 -10.46
CA ALA A 271 1.68 20.35 -9.64
C ALA A 271 1.78 21.28 -8.41
N GLY A 272 2.94 21.90 -8.14
CA GLY A 272 3.13 22.91 -7.10
C GLY A 272 3.68 22.41 -5.76
N LEU A 273 4.24 21.19 -5.70
CA LEU A 273 4.95 20.69 -4.51
C LEU A 273 6.47 20.82 -4.66
N SER A 274 7.15 21.19 -3.59
CA SER A 274 8.61 21.17 -3.55
C SER A 274 9.08 20.88 -2.13
N ALA A 275 10.25 20.24 -2.00
CA ALA A 275 10.77 19.85 -0.70
C ALA A 275 11.10 21.06 0.20
N GLU A 276 11.41 22.21 -0.41
CA GLU A 276 11.68 23.47 0.30
C GLU A 276 10.42 24.08 0.90
N ARG A 277 9.29 24.03 0.17
CA ARG A 277 8.03 24.64 0.60
C ARG A 277 7.15 23.69 1.40
N ASN A 278 7.18 22.41 1.05
CA ASN A 278 6.27 21.39 1.56
C ASN A 278 7.05 20.13 2.00
N PRO A 279 7.97 20.24 2.98
CA PRO A 279 8.86 19.13 3.34
C PRO A 279 8.10 17.89 3.84
N ILE A 280 6.99 18.07 4.57
CA ILE A 280 6.16 16.96 5.06
C ILE A 280 5.45 16.28 3.87
N ALA A 281 4.81 17.04 2.98
CA ALA A 281 4.12 16.47 1.81
C ALA A 281 5.08 15.69 0.89
N MET A 282 6.30 16.19 0.72
CA MET A 282 7.31 15.53 -0.12
C MET A 282 7.91 14.27 0.51
N ALA A 283 7.81 14.07 1.82
CA ALA A 283 8.44 12.96 2.52
C ALA A 283 8.03 11.57 1.98
N PRO A 284 6.74 11.21 1.92
CA PRO A 284 6.33 9.92 1.36
C PRO A 284 6.63 9.80 -0.14
N ILE A 285 6.58 10.90 -0.92
CA ILE A 285 6.91 10.87 -2.36
C ILE A 285 8.36 10.46 -2.57
N GLU A 286 9.30 11.15 -1.91
CA GLU A 286 10.71 10.84 -2.08
C GLU A 286 11.07 9.46 -1.49
N ALA A 287 10.42 9.04 -0.41
CA ALA A 287 10.58 7.69 0.12
C ALA A 287 10.11 6.63 -0.89
N GLY A 288 8.97 6.85 -1.53
CA GLY A 288 8.47 6.00 -2.62
C GLY A 288 9.42 5.94 -3.81
N VAL A 289 9.94 7.08 -4.25
CA VAL A 289 10.98 7.14 -5.29
C VAL A 289 12.22 6.33 -4.86
N ALA A 290 12.67 6.46 -3.62
CA ALA A 290 13.82 5.69 -3.13
C ALA A 290 13.53 4.17 -3.09
N LEU A 291 12.32 3.75 -2.70
CA LEU A 291 11.87 2.35 -2.76
C LEU A 291 11.88 1.78 -4.18
N SER A 292 11.76 2.61 -5.21
CA SER A 292 11.77 2.18 -6.61
C SER A 292 13.16 1.86 -7.16
N LEU A 293 14.21 2.42 -6.56
CA LEU A 293 15.60 2.38 -7.05
C LEU A 293 16.44 1.24 -6.49
N SER A 294 15.91 0.52 -5.51
CA SER A 294 16.63 -0.48 -4.72
C SER A 294 15.98 -1.84 -4.84
#